data_AF-A0A8T2KUI6-F1
#
_entry.id   AF-A0A8T2KUI6-F1
#
_cell.length_a   1.000
_cell.length_b   1.000
_cell.length_c   1.000
_cell.angle_alpha   90.00
_cell.angle_beta   90.00
_cell.angle_gamma   90.00
#
_symmetry.space_group_name_H-M   'P 1'
#
loop_
_entity.id
_entity.type
_entity.pdbx_description
1 polymer ?
#
loop_
_entity_poly.entity_id
_entity_poly.type
_entity_poly.pdbx_seq_one_letter_code
_entity_poly.pdbx_strand_id
1 'polypeptide(L)'
;MAISVSISTQMAKQLINFYPRLPSHIVVDERVDQLRRTMASEIISASEDLVNACQWCAAYTSRKKDVFWICCSTCERWNHITCVAMSKDEFNEYEGKDRNYYCPACAESSKLPINEDR
;
A
#
# COMPACT_ATOMS: atom_id res chain seq x y z
N MET A 1 -33.13 -22.76 -16.93
CA MET A 1 -31.85 -22.88 -16.22
C MET A 1 -31.84 -21.89 -15.07
N ALA A 2 -31.86 -22.36 -13.83
CA ALA A 2 -31.86 -21.49 -12.66
C ALA A 2 -30.44 -21.01 -12.37
N ILE A 3 -30.22 -19.70 -12.37
CA ILE A 3 -28.95 -19.07 -11.99
C ILE A 3 -28.86 -19.18 -10.46
N SER A 4 -27.93 -19.98 -9.92
CA SER A 4 -27.64 -19.98 -8.49
C SER A 4 -26.95 -18.66 -8.13
N VAL A 5 -27.74 -17.69 -7.66
CA VAL A 5 -27.20 -16.45 -7.11
C VAL A 5 -26.46 -16.82 -5.83
N SER A 6 -25.14 -16.60 -5.79
CA SER A 6 -24.32 -16.94 -4.63
C SER A 6 -24.83 -16.23 -3.37
N ILE A 7 -24.71 -16.88 -2.21
CA ILE A 7 -25.15 -16.33 -0.91
C ILE A 7 -24.60 -14.93 -0.70
N SER A 8 -23.34 -14.69 -1.06
CA SER A 8 -22.69 -13.37 -1.01
C SER A 8 -23.42 -12.31 -1.87
N THR A 9 -23.89 -12.70 -3.06
CA THR A 9 -24.63 -11.80 -3.96
C THR A 9 -26.03 -11.51 -3.42
N GLN A 10 -26.68 -12.48 -2.78
CA GLN A 10 -27.97 -12.29 -2.12
C GLN A 10 -27.85 -11.37 -0.90
N MET A 11 -26.83 -11.57 -0.06
CA MET A 11 -26.54 -10.71 1.09
C MET A 11 -26.22 -9.27 0.64
N ALA A 12 -25.40 -9.10 -0.39
CA ALA A 12 -25.09 -7.79 -0.94
C ALA A 12 -26.34 -7.06 -1.45
N LYS A 13 -27.23 -7.77 -2.18
CA LYS A 13 -28.52 -7.20 -2.63
C LYS A 13 -29.41 -6.79 -1.47
N GLN A 14 -29.48 -7.62 -0.42
CA GLN A 14 -30.25 -7.28 0.78
C GLN A 14 -29.71 -6.01 1.44
N LEU A 15 -28.39 -5.90 1.62
CA LEU A 15 -27.78 -4.71 2.23
C LEU A 15 -28.07 -3.43 1.45
N ILE A 16 -27.95 -3.46 0.11
CA ILE A 16 -28.27 -2.31 -0.75
C ILE A 16 -29.75 -1.93 -0.64
N ASN A 17 -30.65 -2.91 -0.56
CA ASN A 17 -32.07 -2.65 -0.42
C ASN A 17 -32.45 -2.12 0.98
N PHE A 18 -31.82 -2.62 2.05
CA PHE A 18 -32.07 -2.19 3.42
C PHE A 18 -31.43 -0.84 3.74
N TYR A 19 -30.30 -0.52 3.11
CA TYR A 19 -29.56 0.72 3.28
C TYR A 19 -29.37 1.43 1.93
N PRO A 20 -30.46 1.89 1.29
CA PRO A 20 -30.44 2.43 -0.08
C PRO A 20 -29.71 3.77 -0.18
N ARG A 21 -29.42 4.41 0.96
CA ARG A 21 -28.62 5.62 1.03
C ARG A 21 -27.38 5.33 1.88
N LEU A 22 -26.22 5.38 1.23
CA LEU A 22 -24.96 5.36 1.93
C LEU A 22 -24.93 6.58 2.86
N PRO A 23 -24.69 6.41 4.18
CA PRO A 23 -24.60 7.55 5.08
C PRO A 23 -23.50 8.50 4.60
N SER A 24 -23.81 9.79 4.48
CA SER A 24 -22.78 10.79 4.17
C SER A 24 -21.78 10.95 5.33
N HIS A 25 -22.19 10.58 6.55
CA HIS A 25 -21.38 10.57 7.75
C HIS A 25 -21.71 9.34 8.58
N ILE A 26 -20.67 8.70 9.14
CA ILE A 26 -20.81 7.60 10.11
C ILE A 26 -20.37 8.17 11.45
N VAL A 27 -21.30 8.24 12.41
CA VAL A 27 -20.95 8.61 13.78
C VAL A 27 -20.28 7.39 14.43
N VAL A 28 -18.99 7.52 14.73
CA VAL A 28 -18.22 6.49 15.41
C VAL A 28 -18.27 6.79 16.91
N ASP A 29 -18.77 5.85 17.71
CA ASP A 29 -18.74 5.94 19.17
C ASP A 29 -17.29 6.08 19.65
N GLU A 30 -17.03 6.92 20.65
CA GLU A 30 -15.69 7.20 21.18
C GLU A 30 -14.95 5.92 21.59
N ARG A 31 -15.66 4.92 22.12
CA ARG A 31 -15.07 3.61 22.47
C ARG A 31 -14.62 2.85 21.24
N VAL A 32 -15.35 2.97 20.12
CA VAL A 32 -14.97 2.35 18.84
C VAL A 32 -13.79 3.08 18.23
N ASP A 33 -13.72 4.41 18.33
CA ASP A 33 -12.55 5.17 17.90
C ASP A 33 -11.30 4.78 18.71
N GLN A 34 -11.43 4.74 20.05
CA GLN A 34 -10.35 4.33 20.94
C GLN A 34 -9.90 2.89 20.66
N LEU A 35 -10.85 1.97 20.47
CA LEU A 35 -10.54 0.59 20.10
C LEU A 35 -9.75 0.52 18.78
N ARG A 36 -10.19 1.24 17.75
CA ARG A 36 -9.51 1.28 16.45
C ARG A 36 -8.09 1.81 16.58
N ARG A 37 -7.88 2.85 17.39
CA ARG A 37 -6.55 3.40 17.66
C ARG A 37 -5.66 2.40 18.37
N THR A 38 -6.17 1.74 19.41
CA THR A 38 -5.43 0.70 20.14
C THR A 38 -5.02 -0.43 19.19
N MET A 39 -5.96 -0.96 18.40
CA MET A 39 -5.67 -2.00 17.42
C MET A 39 -4.64 -1.54 16.38
N ALA A 40 -4.76 -0.32 15.86
CA ALA A 40 -3.80 0.21 14.90
C ALA A 40 -2.39 0.31 15.51
N SER A 41 -2.28 0.83 16.74
CA SER A 41 -1.01 0.91 17.46
C SER A 41 -0.40 -0.45 17.73
N GLU A 42 -1.20 -1.43 18.15
CA GLU A 42 -0.75 -2.82 18.36
C GLU A 42 -0.24 -3.45 17.07
N ILE A 43 -0.98 -3.29 15.96
CA ILE A 43 -0.57 -3.79 14.64
C ILE A 43 0.76 -3.15 14.24
N ILE A 44 0.89 -1.83 14.35
CA ILE A 44 2.12 -1.13 13.98
C ILE A 44 3.29 -1.58 14.88
N SER A 45 3.06 -1.71 16.18
CA SER A 45 4.10 -2.10 17.14
C SER A 45 4.54 -3.56 16.97
N ALA A 46 3.64 -4.43 16.52
CA ALA A 46 3.93 -5.83 16.23
C ALA A 46 4.44 -6.04 14.79
N SER A 47 4.40 -5.02 13.94
CA SER A 47 4.87 -5.14 12.55
C SER A 47 6.39 -5.20 12.52
N GLU A 48 6.94 -6.16 11.78
CA GLU A 48 8.37 -6.21 11.52
C GLU A 48 8.77 -5.19 10.46
N ASP A 49 9.88 -4.52 10.70
CA ASP A 49 10.49 -3.63 9.72
C ASP A 49 10.98 -4.44 8.52
N LEU A 50 10.32 -4.25 7.38
CA LEU A 50 10.61 -4.92 6.10
C LEU A 50 11.87 -4.35 5.41
N VAL A 51 12.89 -3.92 6.17
CA VAL A 51 14.09 -3.23 5.64
C VAL A 51 14.82 -4.04 4.57
N ASN A 52 14.68 -5.37 4.60
CA ASN A 52 15.34 -6.30 3.68
C ASN A 52 14.36 -6.98 2.70
N ALA A 53 13.15 -6.44 2.55
CA ALA A 53 12.15 -6.95 1.62
C ALA A 53 11.77 -5.88 0.59
N CYS A 54 11.42 -6.34 -0.60
CA CYS A 54 10.90 -5.43 -1.63
C CYS A 54 9.54 -4.87 -1.18
N GLN A 55 9.38 -3.55 -1.24
CA GLN A 55 8.14 -2.86 -0.86
C GLN A 55 6.89 -3.40 -1.57
N TRP A 56 7.03 -3.87 -2.82
CA TRP A 56 5.89 -4.23 -3.66
C TRP A 56 5.53 -5.71 -3.63
N CYS A 57 6.51 -6.59 -3.54
CA CYS A 57 6.26 -8.03 -3.55
C CYS A 57 6.50 -8.71 -2.21
N ALA A 58 6.97 -7.97 -1.20
CA ALA A 58 7.34 -8.47 0.14
C ALA A 58 8.35 -9.64 0.13
N ALA A 59 8.94 -9.96 -1.01
CA ALA A 59 9.96 -10.98 -1.10
C ALA A 59 11.25 -10.42 -0.51
N TYR A 60 11.77 -11.13 0.48
CA TYR A 60 13.13 -10.97 0.99
C TYR A 60 14.14 -11.30 -0.11
N THR A 61 15.37 -10.83 0.05
CA THR A 61 16.52 -11.15 -0.81
C THR A 61 16.69 -12.67 -0.93
N SER A 62 15.95 -13.32 -1.82
CA SER A 62 16.24 -14.68 -2.22
C SER A 62 17.56 -14.60 -2.96
N ARG A 63 18.52 -15.45 -2.56
CA ARG A 63 19.96 -15.40 -2.92
C ARG A 63 20.27 -15.62 -4.42
N LYS A 64 19.39 -15.22 -5.34
CA LYS A 64 19.63 -15.26 -6.78
C LYS A 64 20.48 -14.05 -7.15
N LYS A 65 21.63 -14.33 -7.76
CA LYS A 65 22.69 -13.37 -8.10
C LYS A 65 22.28 -12.26 -9.07
N ASP A 66 21.10 -12.32 -9.68
CA ASP A 66 20.67 -11.42 -10.77
C ASP A 66 19.50 -10.50 -10.39
N VAL A 67 19.22 -10.33 -9.09
CA VAL A 67 18.14 -9.45 -8.63
C VAL A 67 18.72 -8.08 -8.30
N PHE A 68 18.47 -7.10 -9.16
CA PHE A 68 18.87 -5.70 -8.94
C PHE A 68 17.88 -4.98 -8.02
N TRP A 69 18.43 -4.17 -7.12
CA TRP A 69 17.69 -3.45 -6.10
C TRP A 69 17.97 -1.96 -6.17
N ILE A 70 16.94 -1.16 -5.95
CA ILE A 70 17.04 0.30 -5.89
C ILE A 70 16.29 0.84 -4.68
N CYS A 71 16.88 1.84 -4.00
CA CYS A 71 16.32 2.46 -2.81
C CYS A 71 15.73 3.84 -3.14
N CYS A 72 14.52 4.11 -2.66
CA CYS A 72 13.88 5.41 -2.82
C CYS A 72 14.51 6.46 -1.90
N SER A 73 14.89 7.62 -2.44
CA SER A 73 15.48 8.73 -1.66
C SER A 73 14.48 9.43 -0.71
N THR A 74 13.18 9.17 -0.83
CA THR A 74 12.15 9.79 0.03
C THR A 74 11.70 8.89 1.17
N CYS A 75 11.34 7.64 0.88
CA CYS A 75 10.79 6.73 1.88
C CYS A 75 11.79 5.66 2.35
N GLU A 76 13.01 5.66 1.80
CA GLU A 76 14.11 4.75 2.15
C GLU A 76 13.78 3.25 1.99
N ARG A 77 12.70 2.93 1.28
CA ARG A 77 12.28 1.56 1.00
C ARG A 77 12.97 1.01 -0.24
N TRP A 78 13.34 -0.25 -0.15
CA TRP A 78 14.00 -1.01 -1.20
C TRP A 78 12.98 -1.68 -2.14
N ASN A 79 13.33 -1.70 -3.42
CA ASN A 79 12.50 -2.24 -4.48
C ASN A 79 13.34 -3.08 -5.43
N HIS A 80 12.81 -4.19 -5.93
CA HIS A 80 13.35 -4.79 -7.14
C HIS A 80 13.10 -3.84 -8.32
N ILE A 81 14.08 -3.65 -9.20
CA ILE A 81 13.89 -2.79 -10.39
C ILE A 81 12.71 -3.27 -11.24
N THR A 82 12.48 -4.59 -11.30
CA THR A 82 11.35 -5.19 -12.03
C THR A 82 10.00 -4.93 -11.37
N CYS A 83 9.95 -4.79 -10.04
CA CYS A 83 8.70 -4.46 -9.32
C CYS A 83 8.26 -3.01 -9.52
N VAL A 84 9.16 -2.14 -10.01
CA VAL A 84 8.88 -0.72 -10.28
C VAL A 84 8.99 -0.39 -11.78
N ALA A 85 8.91 -1.41 -12.64
CA ALA A 85 8.98 -1.30 -14.10
C ALA A 85 10.23 -0.59 -14.64
N MET A 86 11.35 -0.65 -13.91
CA MET A 86 12.64 -0.11 -14.30
C MET A 86 13.45 -1.15 -15.09
N SER A 87 14.03 -0.73 -16.20
CA SER A 87 14.94 -1.55 -17.00
C SER A 87 16.35 -1.58 -16.40
N LYS A 88 17.18 -2.55 -16.80
CA LYS A 88 18.59 -2.60 -16.37
C LYS A 88 19.40 -1.40 -16.89
N ASP A 89 19.12 -0.96 -18.11
CA ASP A 89 19.81 0.20 -18.70
C ASP A 89 19.47 1.49 -17.94
N GLU A 90 18.20 1.66 -17.58
CA GLU A 90 17.74 2.75 -16.73
C GLU A 90 18.37 2.67 -15.32
N PHE A 91 18.43 1.48 -14.72
CA PHE A 91 19.09 1.28 -13.42
C PHE A 91 20.56 1.71 -13.44
N ASN A 92 21.28 1.43 -14.53
CA ASN A 92 22.68 1.87 -14.71
C ASN A 92 22.82 3.41 -14.77
N GLU A 93 21.72 4.16 -14.97
CA GLU A 93 21.74 5.62 -14.82
C GLU A 93 21.76 6.09 -13.37
N TYR A 94 21.45 5.22 -12.42
CA TYR A 94 21.49 5.49 -10.98
C TYR A 94 22.69 4.81 -10.33
N GLU A 95 23.02 3.57 -10.73
CA GLU A 95 24.10 2.80 -10.14
C GLU A 95 25.45 3.52 -10.27
N GLY A 96 26.10 3.81 -9.14
CA GLY A 96 27.38 4.50 -9.10
C GLY A 96 27.33 6.00 -9.42
N LYS A 97 26.13 6.59 -9.54
CA LYS A 97 25.95 8.04 -9.77
C LYS A 97 25.25 8.68 -8.58
N ASP A 98 25.56 9.94 -8.31
CA ASP A 98 24.88 10.74 -7.28
C ASP A 98 23.54 11.26 -7.81
N ARG A 99 22.57 10.35 -7.99
CA ARG A 99 21.25 10.66 -8.52
C ARG A 99 20.16 10.08 -7.62
N ASN A 100 19.17 10.91 -7.29
CA ASN A 100 18.02 10.47 -6.51
C ASN A 100 17.05 9.65 -7.36
N TYR A 101 16.63 8.50 -6.82
CA TYR A 101 15.52 7.71 -7.34
C TYR A 101 14.29 7.89 -6.45
N TYR A 102 13.12 8.07 -7.08
CA TYR A 102 11.84 8.16 -6.39
C TYR A 102 10.94 7.01 -6.82
N CYS A 103 10.47 6.21 -5.86
CA CYS A 103 9.55 5.10 -6.17
C CYS A 103 8.19 5.63 -6.63
N PRO A 104 7.36 4.81 -7.32
CA PRO A 104 6.06 5.25 -7.83
C PRO A 104 5.16 5.89 -6.77
N ALA A 105 5.16 5.35 -5.54
CA ALA A 105 4.39 5.90 -4.43
C ALA A 105 4.87 7.31 -4.00
N CYS A 106 6.18 7.56 -4.03
CA CYS A 106 6.78 8.86 -3.68
C CYS A 106 6.72 9.87 -4.84
N ALA A 107 6.82 9.41 -6.09
CA ALA A 107 6.69 10.25 -7.26
C ALA A 107 5.27 10.80 -7.46
N GLU A 108 4.24 10.05 -7.03
CA GLU A 108 2.84 10.49 -7.08
C GLU A 108 2.43 11.35 -5.89
N SER A 109 2.98 11.12 -4.69
CA SER A 109 2.63 11.88 -3.49
C SER A 109 3.08 13.36 -3.53
N SER A 110 4.01 13.72 -4.41
CA SER A 110 4.27 15.13 -4.76
C SER A 110 3.13 15.84 -5.52
N LYS A 111 2.06 15.13 -5.91
CA LYS A 111 0.93 15.69 -6.68
C LYS A 111 -0.38 15.75 -5.89
N LEU A 112 -0.43 15.20 -4.69
CA LEU A 112 -1.64 15.28 -3.86
C LEU A 112 -1.52 16.54 -2.98
N PRO A 113 -2.48 17.47 -3.04
CA PRO A 113 -2.49 18.59 -2.12
C PRO A 113 -2.62 18.03 -0.69
N ILE A 114 -1.63 18.36 0.14
CA ILE A 114 -1.76 18.20 1.58
C ILE A 114 -2.84 19.21 1.98
N ASN A 115 -4.06 18.74 2.23
CA ASN A 115 -5.02 19.56 2.98
C ASN A 115 -4.50 19.57 4.44
N GLU A 116 -3.58 20.49 4.71
CA GLU A 116 -3.33 21.01 6.06
C GLU A 116 -4.50 21.89 6.46
N ASP A 117 -5.63 21.27 6.82
CA ASP A 117 -6.68 21.97 7.56
C ASP A 117 -6.71 21.44 9.00
N ARG A 118 -6.08 22.27 9.85
CA ARG A 118 -6.30 22.52 11.30
C ARG A 118 -7.26 21.61 12.07
#